data_AF-A0A811UFA6-F1
#
_entry.id   AF-A0A811UFA6-F1
#
_cell.length_a   1.000
_cell.length_b   1.000
_cell.length_c   1.000
_cell.angle_alpha   90.00
_cell.angle_beta   90.00
_cell.angle_gamma   90.00
#
_symmetry.space_group_name_H-M   'P 1'
#
loop_
_entity.id
_entity.type
_entity.pdbx_description
1 polymer ?
#
loop_
_entity_poly.entity_id
_entity_poly.type
_entity_poly.pdbx_seq_one_letter_code
_entity_poly.pdbx_strand_id
1 'polypeptide(L)'
;MELQFIEKLNALNYKYWAIMARTYLEKEELWDVIERKDPASNTLVREKRVKFILLCIIEPAFINDLPENVRSARELWLHFAGRFVKRRSVSQSPASSPTDKKRTVFFSK
;
A
#
# COMPACT_ATOMS: atom_id res chain seq x y z
N MET A 1 23.80 -15.81 -3.69
CA MET A 1 22.45 -15.23 -3.81
C MET A 1 22.60 -13.73 -3.61
N GLU A 2 22.52 -12.93 -4.68
CA GLU A 2 22.55 -11.48 -4.53
C GLU A 2 21.30 -11.04 -3.79
N LEU A 3 21.48 -10.45 -2.61
CA LEU A 3 20.41 -9.81 -1.84
C LEU A 3 20.00 -8.57 -2.63
N GLN A 4 18.91 -8.68 -3.39
CA GLN A 4 18.31 -7.52 -4.04
C GLN A 4 17.89 -6.54 -2.95
N PHE A 5 18.51 -5.36 -2.92
CA PHE A 5 18.15 -4.32 -1.97
C PHE A 5 16.73 -3.83 -2.28
N ILE A 6 15.80 -4.08 -1.35
CA ILE A 6 14.45 -3.52 -1.39
C ILE A 6 14.45 -2.31 -0.48
N GLU A 7 14.29 -1.12 -1.06
CA GLU A 7 14.11 0.11 -0.31
C GLU A 7 12.88 -0.04 0.61
N LYS A 8 12.94 0.47 1.84
CA LYS A 8 11.78 0.39 2.74
C LYS A 8 10.59 1.17 2.19
N LEU A 9 9.39 0.66 2.41
CA LEU A 9 8.15 1.35 2.02
C LEU A 9 8.06 2.69 2.74
N ASN A 10 7.94 3.76 1.96
CA ASN A 10 7.68 5.12 2.41
C ASN A 10 6.49 5.72 1.64
N ALA A 11 6.19 7.00 1.87
CA ALA A 11 5.01 7.64 1.31
C ALA A 11 5.04 7.83 -0.23
N LEU A 12 6.23 7.74 -0.84
CA LEU A 12 6.49 8.12 -2.23
C LEU A 12 6.80 6.92 -3.12
N ASN A 13 7.29 5.82 -2.55
CA ASN A 13 7.83 4.69 -3.34
C ASN A 13 6.89 3.48 -3.46
N TYR A 14 5.64 3.55 -2.99
CA TYR A 14 4.74 2.38 -2.94
C TYR A 14 4.66 1.57 -4.25
N LYS A 15 4.60 2.23 -5.42
CA LYS A 15 4.52 1.52 -6.71
C LYS A 15 5.77 0.67 -6.97
N TYR A 16 6.94 1.24 -6.74
CA TYR A 16 8.21 0.53 -6.93
C TYR A 16 8.39 -0.55 -5.85
N TRP A 17 8.11 -0.20 -4.60
CA TRP A 17 8.14 -1.12 -3.47
C TRP A 17 7.25 -2.34 -3.70
N ALA A 18 6.00 -2.15 -4.16
CA ALA A 18 5.07 -3.25 -4.39
C ALA A 18 5.57 -4.20 -5.49
N ILE A 19 6.20 -3.68 -6.55
CA ILE A 19 6.81 -4.51 -7.60
C ILE A 19 7.96 -5.31 -6.99
N MET A 20 8.91 -4.66 -6.30
CA MET A 20 10.09 -5.33 -5.74
C MET A 20 9.73 -6.36 -4.67
N ALA A 21 8.83 -6.02 -3.76
CA ALA A 21 8.35 -6.92 -2.70
C ALA A 21 7.65 -8.14 -3.30
N ARG A 22 6.80 -7.95 -4.32
CA ARG A 22 6.14 -9.04 -5.03
C ARG A 22 7.16 -9.95 -5.73
N THR A 23 8.06 -9.38 -6.53
CA THR A 23 9.09 -10.13 -7.26
C THR A 23 9.96 -10.96 -6.30
N TYR A 24 10.31 -10.39 -5.15
CA TYR A 24 11.07 -11.11 -4.12
C TYR A 24 10.27 -12.28 -3.55
N LEU A 25 9.01 -12.08 -3.19
CA LEU A 25 8.15 -13.15 -2.68
C LEU A 25 7.86 -14.23 -3.73
N GLU A 26 7.73 -13.88 -5.02
CA GLU A 26 7.58 -14.86 -6.11
C GLU A 26 8.86 -15.71 -6.26
N LYS A 27 10.04 -15.09 -6.20
CA LYS A 27 11.33 -15.79 -6.25
C LYS A 27 11.55 -16.75 -5.07
N GLU A 28 11.06 -16.38 -3.88
CA GLU A 28 11.14 -17.21 -2.68
C GLU A 28 10.01 -18.25 -2.59
N GLU A 29 9.15 -18.35 -3.61
CA GLU A 29 7.96 -19.21 -3.61
C GLU A 29 7.07 -18.95 -2.37
N LEU A 30 6.79 -17.68 -2.10
CA LEU A 30 6.00 -17.23 -0.95
C LEU A 30 4.80 -16.34 -1.34
N TRP A 31 4.69 -15.95 -2.61
CA TRP A 31 3.63 -15.05 -3.09
C TRP A 31 2.23 -15.68 -3.01
N ASP A 32 2.12 -16.99 -3.20
CA ASP A 32 0.90 -17.79 -3.06
C ASP A 32 0.24 -17.65 -1.68
N VAL A 33 1.03 -17.39 -0.62
CA VAL A 33 0.55 -17.09 0.74
C VAL A 33 -0.28 -15.80 0.76
N ILE A 34 0.15 -14.76 0.04
CA ILE A 34 -0.60 -13.51 -0.11
C ILE A 34 -1.87 -13.73 -0.94
N GLU A 35 -1.78 -14.55 -1.99
CA GLU A 35 -2.93 -14.88 -2.84
C GLU A 35 -3.91 -15.87 -2.20
N ARG A 36 -3.55 -16.47 -1.05
CA ARG A 36 -4.31 -17.54 -0.38
C ARG A 36 -4.63 -18.72 -1.29
N LYS A 37 -3.70 -19.06 -2.19
CA LYS A 37 -3.86 -20.18 -3.12
C LYS A 37 -3.46 -21.53 -2.53
N ASP A 38 -2.82 -21.55 -1.36
CA ASP A 38 -2.23 -22.76 -0.78
C ASP A 38 -2.93 -23.22 0.53
N PRO A 39 -3.61 -24.38 0.53
CA PRO A 39 -4.13 -25.04 1.73
C PRO A 39 -3.15 -26.05 2.37
N ALA A 40 -1.88 -26.15 1.95
CA ALA A 40 -0.97 -27.22 2.37
C ALA A 40 -0.42 -27.13 3.80
N SER A 41 -0.05 -28.27 4.38
CA SER A 41 0.66 -28.36 5.67
C SER A 41 2.00 -27.61 5.58
N ASN A 42 2.18 -26.59 6.44
CA ASN A 42 3.27 -25.60 6.54
C ASN A 42 2.82 -24.15 6.30
N THR A 43 1.52 -23.91 6.02
CA THR A 43 0.95 -22.55 5.87
C THR A 43 1.37 -21.63 7.01
N LEU A 44 1.34 -22.07 8.27
CA LEU A 44 1.65 -21.20 9.41
C LEU A 44 3.10 -20.70 9.43
N VAL A 45 4.07 -21.55 9.07
CA VAL A 45 5.49 -21.17 9.04
C VAL A 45 5.73 -20.19 7.89
N ARG A 46 5.14 -20.49 6.71
CA ARG A 46 5.21 -19.61 5.54
C ARG A 46 4.54 -18.26 5.82
N GLU A 47 3.37 -18.26 6.46
CA GLU A 47 2.64 -17.07 6.90
C GLU A 47 3.50 -16.19 7.81
N LYS A 48 4.12 -16.79 8.84
CA LYS A 48 5.03 -16.07 9.75
C LYS A 48 6.23 -15.50 8.99
N ARG A 49 6.81 -16.27 8.05
CA ARG A 49 7.94 -15.83 7.22
C ARG A 49 7.58 -14.63 6.35
N VAL A 50 6.44 -14.67 5.65
CA VAL A 50 5.98 -13.55 4.81
C VAL A 50 5.67 -12.32 5.66
N LYS A 51 5.00 -12.49 6.80
CA LYS A 51 4.75 -11.37 7.73
C LYS A 51 6.06 -10.72 8.17
N PHE A 52 7.04 -11.53 8.58
CA PHE A 52 8.35 -11.02 8.99
C PHE A 52 9.03 -10.25 7.86
N ILE A 53 9.09 -10.82 6.65
CA ILE A 53 9.67 -10.15 5.47
C ILE A 53 9.00 -8.80 5.24
N LEU A 54 7.66 -8.77 5.15
CA LEU A 54 6.90 -7.54 4.93
C LEU A 54 7.18 -6.49 6.00
N LEU A 55 7.23 -6.88 7.27
CA LEU A 55 7.56 -5.97 8.38
C LEU A 55 9.00 -5.42 8.30
N CYS A 56 9.95 -6.20 7.77
CA CYS A 56 11.34 -5.74 7.61
C CYS A 56 11.52 -4.72 6.48
N ILE A 57 10.70 -4.80 5.44
CA ILE A 57 10.81 -3.93 4.25
C ILE A 57 9.84 -2.74 4.28
N ILE A 58 9.26 -2.41 5.44
CA ILE A 58 8.47 -1.17 5.63
C ILE A 58 9.17 -0.23 6.61
N GLU A 59 8.93 1.08 6.48
CA GLU A 59 9.39 2.03 7.48
C GLU A 59 8.71 1.79 8.84
N PRO A 60 9.46 1.88 9.96
CA PRO A 60 8.89 1.67 11.30
C PRO A 60 7.69 2.56 11.61
N ALA A 61 7.66 3.78 11.06
CA ALA A 61 6.54 4.70 11.22
C ALA A 61 5.21 4.13 10.72
N PHE A 62 5.24 3.25 9.70
CA PHE A 62 4.04 2.61 9.16
C PHE A 62 3.61 1.37 9.93
N ILE A 63 4.47 0.81 10.78
CA ILE A 63 4.10 -0.30 11.67
C ILE A 63 3.08 0.18 12.70
N ASN A 64 3.27 1.41 13.21
CA ASN A 64 2.36 2.02 14.18
C ASN A 64 0.96 2.32 13.61
N ASP A 65 0.84 2.43 12.28
CA ASP A 65 -0.43 2.67 11.57
C ASP A 65 -1.22 1.37 11.29
N LEU A 66 -0.66 0.20 11.64
CA LEU A 66 -1.31 -1.08 11.39
C LEU A 66 -2.48 -1.29 12.37
N PRO A 67 -3.63 -1.77 11.90
CA PRO A 67 -4.73 -2.07 12.79
C PRO A 67 -4.41 -3.30 13.65
N GLU A 68 -4.86 -3.30 14.91
CA GLU A 68 -4.58 -4.36 15.90
C GLU A 68 -5.04 -5.76 15.45
N ASN A 69 -5.96 -5.82 14.48
CA ASN A 69 -6.55 -7.04 13.96
C ASN A 69 -5.89 -7.58 12.66
N VAL A 70 -4.71 -7.10 12.24
CA VAL A 70 -3.98 -7.70 11.11
C VAL A 70 -3.49 -9.11 11.49
N ARG A 71 -4.24 -10.11 11.06
CA ARG A 71 -4.00 -11.53 11.38
C ARG A 71 -3.16 -12.19 10.30
N SER A 72 -3.33 -11.82 9.04
CA SER A 72 -2.66 -12.46 7.90
C SER A 72 -1.65 -11.58 7.14
N ALA A 73 -0.70 -12.21 6.47
CA ALA A 73 0.22 -11.56 5.54
C ALA A 73 -0.54 -10.84 4.41
N ARG A 74 -1.64 -11.46 3.94
CA ARG A 74 -2.54 -10.84 2.96
C ARG A 74 -3.18 -9.56 3.48
N GLU A 75 -3.67 -9.55 4.72
CA GLU A 75 -4.24 -8.33 5.32
C GLU A 75 -3.20 -7.22 5.43
N LEU A 76 -1.97 -7.56 5.80
CA LEU A 76 -0.85 -6.63 5.85
C LEU A 76 -0.57 -6.01 4.47
N TRP A 77 -0.48 -6.84 3.43
CA TRP A 77 -0.31 -6.39 2.05
C TRP A 77 -1.45 -5.48 1.59
N LEU A 78 -2.70 -5.89 1.82
CA LEU A 78 -3.89 -5.15 1.43
C LEU A 78 -4.04 -3.82 2.18
N HIS A 79 -3.62 -3.75 3.45
CA HIS A 79 -3.61 -2.51 4.21
C HIS A 79 -2.77 -1.43 3.50
N PHE A 80 -1.53 -1.77 3.12
CA PHE A 80 -0.67 -0.82 2.41
C PHE A 80 -1.18 -0.53 0.99
N ALA A 81 -1.67 -1.54 0.28
CA ALA A 81 -2.29 -1.34 -1.03
C ALA A 81 -3.47 -0.36 -0.96
N GLY A 82 -4.38 -0.56 -0.01
CA GLY A 82 -5.51 0.32 0.21
C GLY A 82 -5.08 1.75 0.57
N ARG A 83 -4.11 1.90 1.48
CA ARG A 83 -3.61 3.21 1.93
C ARG A 83 -3.04 4.04 0.78
N PHE A 84 -2.20 3.46 -0.07
CA PHE A 84 -1.49 4.20 -1.11
C PHE A 84 -2.25 4.29 -2.44
N VAL A 85 -3.16 3.36 -2.72
CA VAL A 85 -4.09 3.49 -3.86
C VAL A 85 -5.12 4.60 -3.59
N LYS A 86 -5.68 4.69 -2.36
CA LYS A 86 -6.66 5.73 -1.99
C LYS A 86 -6.07 7.14 -1.90
N ARG A 87 -4.81 7.31 -1.49
CA ARG A 87 -4.17 8.63 -1.47
C ARG A 87 -4.09 9.25 -2.87
N ARG A 88 -3.97 8.42 -3.91
CA ARG A 88 -3.94 8.87 -5.31
C ARG A 88 -5.26 9.50 -5.77
N SER A 89 -6.40 8.99 -5.31
CA SER A 89 -7.70 9.58 -5.64
C SER A 89 -7.94 10.93 -4.95
N VAL A 90 -7.35 11.16 -3.78
CA VAL A 90 -7.51 12.44 -3.06
C VAL A 90 -6.56 13.51 -3.61
N SER A 91 -5.34 13.14 -4.00
CA SER A 91 -4.37 14.08 -4.56
C SER A 91 -4.59 14.44 -6.04
N GLN A 92 -5.55 13.81 -6.72
CA GLN A 92 -5.96 14.16 -8.09
C GLN A 92 -7.26 14.97 -8.19
N SER A 93 -7.84 15.44 -7.07
CA SER A 93 -8.90 16.46 -7.14
C SER A 93 -8.26 17.84 -7.36
N PRO A 94 -8.48 18.52 -8.50
CA PRO A 94 -8.05 19.89 -8.65
C PRO A 94 -8.84 20.75 -7.67
N ALA A 95 -8.12 21.54 -6.89
CA ALA A 95 -8.68 22.57 -6.04
C ALA A 95 -9.48 23.57 -6.91
N SER A 96 -10.79 23.40 -6.96
CA SER A 96 -11.69 24.44 -7.45
C SER A 96 -12.01 25.37 -6.28
N SER A 97 -11.31 26.51 -6.19
CA SER A 97 -11.72 27.71 -5.44
C SER A 97 -10.66 28.82 -5.57
N PRO A 98 -10.97 30.13 -5.41
CA PRO A 98 -12.28 30.80 -5.46
C PRO A 98 -12.26 32.21 -6.14
N THR A 99 -13.45 32.82 -6.24
CA THR A 99 -13.79 34.26 -6.42
C THR A 99 -13.67 34.90 -7.82
N ASP A 100 -14.81 35.38 -8.35
CA ASP A 100 -14.89 36.79 -8.73
C ASP A 100 -16.32 37.35 -8.63
N LYS A 101 -16.36 38.67 -8.46
CA LYS A 101 -17.38 39.48 -7.79
C LYS A 101 -18.62 39.78 -8.64
N LYS A 102 -19.71 40.06 -7.90
CA LYS A 102 -20.87 40.93 -8.22
C LYS A 102 -20.91 41.50 -9.66
N ARG A 103 -21.96 41.17 -10.41
CA ARG A 103 -22.47 42.04 -11.48
C ARG A 103 -23.96 42.27 -11.31
N THR A 104 -24.29 43.35 -10.60
CA THR A 104 -25.55 44.08 -10.76
C THR A 104 -25.56 44.67 -12.16
N VAL A 105 -26.56 44.35 -12.99
CA VAL A 105 -26.89 45.16 -14.16
C VAL A 105 -28.41 45.27 -14.25
N PHE A 106 -28.87 46.51 -14.09
CA PHE A 106 -30.22 46.98 -14.36
C PHE A 106 -30.63 46.71 -15.81
N PHE A 107 -31.89 46.39 -16.05
CA PHE A 107 -32.54 46.71 -17.33
C PHE A 107 -33.85 47.46 -17.08
N SER A 108 -33.87 48.71 -17.55
CA SER A 108 -35.06 49.50 -17.81
C SER A 108 -35.35 49.40 -19.30
N LYS A 109 -36.58 49.03 -19.66
CA LYS A 109 -37.47 49.77 -20.57
C LYS A 109 -38.82 49.07 -20.64
#